data_AF-A0A4Z0LRY7-F1
#
_entry.id   AF-A0A4Z0LRY7-F1
#
_cell.length_a   1.000
_cell.length_b   1.000
_cell.length_c   1.000
_cell.angle_alpha   90.00
_cell.angle_beta   90.00
_cell.angle_gamma   90.00
#
_symmetry.space_group_name_H-M   'P 1'
#
loop_
_entity.id
_entity.type
_entity.pdbx_description
1 polymer ?
#
loop_
_entity_poly.entity_id
_entity_poly.type
_entity_poly.pdbx_seq_one_letter_code
_entity_poly.pdbx_strand_id
1 'polypeptide(L)'
;VSFELCDAAVNIGAYHPSAWLQRWLNVFNHEGKRYPDIHVDGNIGPRTLAALEHYLAWRGQEGEAVLVKALNCSQGTYYLNVAEKNHNNEQFIYGWIKNRVT
;
A
#
# COMPACT_ATOMS: atom_id res chain seq x y z
N VAL A 1 3.07 2.27 8.76
CA VAL A 1 3.04 2.41 7.27
C VAL A 1 4.41 2.31 6.58
N SER A 2 5.44 3.07 7.00
CA SER A 2 6.75 3.09 6.32
C SER A 2 7.44 1.72 6.21
N PHE A 3 7.30 0.86 7.23
CA PHE A 3 7.90 -0.47 7.22
C PHE A 3 7.36 -1.34 6.08
N GLU A 4 6.04 -1.35 5.87
CA GLU A 4 5.43 -2.13 4.78
C GLU A 4 5.84 -1.64 3.40
N LEU A 5 5.95 -0.31 3.21
CA LEU A 5 6.42 0.26 1.95
C LEU A 5 7.87 -0.13 1.65
N CYS A 6 8.74 -0.07 2.67
CA CYS A 6 10.14 -0.48 2.53
C CYS A 6 10.27 -1.97 2.22
N ASP A 7 9.58 -2.83 2.95
CA ASP A 7 9.64 -4.27 2.73
C ASP A 7 9.11 -4.67 1.35
N ALA A 8 7.97 -4.11 0.94
CA ALA A 8 7.45 -4.34 -0.40
C ALA A 8 8.41 -3.78 -1.46
N ALA A 9 9.02 -2.61 -1.24
CA ALA A 9 9.98 -2.03 -2.17
C ALA A 9 11.24 -2.91 -2.36
N VAL A 10 11.72 -3.55 -1.28
CA VAL A 10 12.84 -4.51 -1.35
C VAL A 10 12.47 -5.74 -2.18
N ASN A 11 11.23 -6.22 -2.07
CA ASN A 11 10.79 -7.44 -2.75
C ASN A 11 10.42 -7.23 -4.22
N ILE A 12 9.77 -6.11 -4.57
CA ILE A 12 9.13 -5.92 -5.87
C ILE A 12 9.43 -4.56 -6.54
N GLY A 13 10.34 -3.78 -5.96
CA GLY A 13 10.67 -2.43 -6.41
C GLY A 13 9.76 -1.35 -5.83
N ALA A 14 10.29 -0.13 -5.68
CA ALA A 14 9.62 0.95 -4.95
C ALA A 14 8.38 1.53 -5.65
N TYR A 15 8.23 1.33 -6.96
CA TYR A 15 7.12 1.89 -7.73
C TYR A 15 5.76 1.36 -7.27
N HIS A 16 5.60 0.04 -7.18
CA HIS A 16 4.31 -0.59 -6.86
C HIS A 16 3.77 -0.19 -5.48
N PRO A 17 4.54 -0.30 -4.38
CA PRO A 17 4.07 0.10 -3.05
C PRO A 17 3.72 1.58 -2.97
N SER A 18 4.51 2.45 -3.62
CA SER A 18 4.27 3.89 -3.66
C SER A 18 2.98 4.23 -4.41
N ALA A 19 2.75 3.58 -5.57
CA ALA A 19 1.53 3.75 -6.34
C ALA A 19 0.30 3.23 -5.59
N TRP A 20 0.40 2.11 -4.86
CA TRP A 20 -0.69 1.61 -4.03
C TRP A 20 -1.04 2.57 -2.89
N LEU A 21 -0.04 3.13 -2.21
CA LEU A 21 -0.27 4.16 -1.19
C LEU A 21 -1.05 5.33 -1.78
N GLN A 22 -0.63 5.86 -2.91
CA GLN A 22 -1.31 6.99 -3.56
C GLN A 22 -2.77 6.67 -3.91
N ARG A 23 -3.02 5.47 -4.45
CA ARG A 23 -4.38 5.00 -4.76
C ARG A 23 -5.25 4.90 -3.51
N TRP A 24 -4.73 4.32 -2.43
CA TRP A 24 -5.49 4.17 -1.19
C TRP A 24 -5.75 5.50 -0.50
N LEU A 25 -4.79 6.43 -0.52
CA LEU A 25 -5.01 7.79 -0.02
C LEU A 25 -6.13 8.49 -0.79
N ASN A 26 -6.15 8.39 -2.13
CA ASN A 26 -7.26 8.94 -2.93
C ASN A 26 -8.61 8.33 -2.53
N VAL A 27 -8.71 6.99 -2.41
CA VAL A 27 -9.96 6.34 -1.99
C VAL A 27 -10.38 6.74 -0.57
N PHE A 28 -9.42 6.96 0.33
CA PHE A 28 -9.67 7.31 1.72
C PHE A 28 -9.80 8.82 1.98
N ASN A 29 -9.80 9.68 0.95
CA ASN A 29 -9.86 11.13 1.13
C ASN A 29 -11.27 11.69 1.43
N HIS A 30 -12.27 10.80 1.55
CA HIS A 30 -13.68 11.14 1.78
C HIS A 30 -14.26 12.06 0.69
N GLU A 31 -14.26 11.59 -0.56
CA GLU A 31 -14.76 12.34 -1.72
C GLU A 31 -14.04 13.69 -1.90
N GLY A 32 -12.74 13.72 -1.60
CA GLY A 32 -11.91 14.92 -1.67
C GLY A 32 -12.10 15.92 -0.52
N LYS A 33 -12.98 15.64 0.46
CA LYS A 33 -13.27 16.58 1.57
C LYS A 33 -12.11 16.74 2.54
N ARG A 34 -11.23 15.73 2.67
CA ARG A 34 -10.06 15.79 3.57
C ARG A 34 -8.83 16.32 2.87
N TYR A 35 -8.63 15.94 1.62
CA TYR A 35 -7.58 16.43 0.72
C TYR A 35 -7.95 16.05 -0.72
N PRO A 36 -7.53 16.81 -1.74
CA PRO A 36 -7.79 16.46 -3.13
C PRO A 36 -7.09 15.17 -3.53
N ASP A 37 -7.59 14.52 -4.58
CA ASP A 37 -6.88 13.39 -5.19
C ASP A 37 -5.45 13.80 -5.58
N ILE A 38 -4.49 12.94 -5.24
CA ILE A 38 -3.10 13.06 -5.64
C ILE A 38 -2.84 12.22 -6.89
N HIS A 39 -1.83 12.63 -7.66
CA HIS A 39 -1.42 11.90 -8.85
C HIS A 39 -0.76 10.56 -8.45
N VAL A 40 -1.06 9.51 -9.21
CA VAL A 40 -0.53 8.15 -8.97
C VAL A 40 0.65 7.91 -9.90
N ASP A 41 1.81 8.46 -9.55
CA ASP A 41 3.06 8.36 -10.31
C ASP A 41 4.09 7.40 -9.69
N GLY A 42 3.79 6.82 -8.52
CA GLY A 42 4.72 5.98 -7.78
C GLY A 42 5.87 6.74 -7.14
N ASN A 43 5.84 8.08 -7.14
CA ASN A 43 6.85 8.93 -6.51
C ASN A 43 6.31 9.52 -5.20
N ILE A 44 6.94 9.17 -4.07
CA ILE A 44 6.59 9.76 -2.77
C ILE A 44 7.19 11.16 -2.66
N GLY A 45 6.45 12.14 -3.20
CA GLY A 45 6.76 13.57 -3.08
C GLY A 45 5.97 14.29 -1.99
N PRO A 46 6.12 15.62 -1.88
CA PRO A 46 5.46 16.44 -0.85
C PRO A 46 3.94 16.28 -0.80
N ARG A 47 3.28 16.10 -1.95
CA ARG A 47 1.82 15.91 -2.01
C ARG A 47 1.38 14.57 -1.40
N THR A 48 2.12 13.49 -1.66
CA THR A 48 1.85 12.18 -1.06
C THR A 48 2.05 12.23 0.44
N LEU A 49 3.12 12.89 0.91
CA LEU A 49 3.38 13.06 2.35
C LEU A 49 2.30 13.88 3.04
N ALA A 50 1.88 15.00 2.45
CA ALA A 50 0.80 15.82 3.00
C ALA A 50 -0.54 15.07 3.06
N ALA A 51 -0.89 14.31 2.01
CA ALA A 51 -2.11 13.49 2.01
C ALA A 51 -2.08 12.40 3.10
N LEU A 52 -0.92 11.76 3.29
CA LEU A 52 -0.73 10.78 4.36
C LEU A 52 -0.84 11.42 5.75
N GLU A 53 -0.24 12.59 5.95
CA GLU A 53 -0.33 13.34 7.20
C GLU A 53 -1.79 13.72 7.51
N HIS A 54 -2.52 14.27 6.53
CA HIS A 54 -3.94 14.57 6.70
C HIS A 54 -4.79 13.33 7.01
N TYR A 55 -4.50 12.21 6.34
CA TYR A 55 -5.17 10.94 6.60
C TYR A 55 -4.94 10.45 8.03
N LEU A 56 -3.69 10.43 8.50
CA LEU A 56 -3.32 9.98 9.84
C LEU A 56 -3.83 10.93 10.92
N ALA A 57 -3.80 12.24 10.69
CA ALA A 57 -4.35 13.22 11.61
C ALA A 57 -5.87 13.06 11.79
N TRP A 58 -6.59 12.67 10.74
CA TRP A 58 -8.04 12.47 10.79
C TRP A 58 -8.43 11.10 11.37
N ARG A 59 -7.79 10.02 10.91
CA ARG A 59 -8.18 8.63 11.26
C ARG A 59 -7.41 8.05 12.43
N GLY A 60 -6.33 8.70 12.86
CA GLY A 60 -5.49 8.26 13.97
C GLY A 60 -4.94 6.85 13.76
N GLN A 61 -4.75 6.16 14.88
CA GLN A 61 -4.14 4.82 14.91
C GLN A 61 -4.99 3.76 14.19
N GLU A 62 -6.32 3.87 14.25
CA GLU A 62 -7.22 2.98 13.51
C GLU A 62 -6.98 3.12 11.99
N GLY A 63 -6.88 4.35 11.50
CA GLY A 63 -6.56 4.63 10.11
C GLY A 63 -5.22 4.04 9.68
N GLU A 64 -4.19 4.17 10.52
CA GLU A 64 -2.90 3.57 10.21
C GLU A 64 -3.00 2.06 10.01
N ALA A 65 -3.71 1.36 10.91
CA ALA A 65 -3.92 -0.09 10.81
C ALA A 65 -4.73 -0.47 9.56
N VAL A 66 -5.78 0.30 9.23
CA VAL A 66 -6.59 0.09 8.01
C VAL A 66 -5.76 0.30 6.75
N LEU A 67 -4.93 1.34 6.69
CA LEU A 67 -4.07 1.63 5.55
C LEU A 67 -3.01 0.53 5.34
N VAL A 68 -2.42 0.03 6.43
CA VAL A 68 -1.49 -1.12 6.37
C VAL A 68 -2.19 -2.36 5.80
N LYS A 69 -3.41 -2.68 6.26
CA LYS A 69 -4.19 -3.79 5.72
C LYS A 69 -4.50 -3.62 4.23
N ALA A 70 -4.87 -2.42 3.81
CA ALA A 70 -5.17 -2.11 2.41
C ALA A 70 -3.93 -2.28 1.49
N LEU A 71 -2.75 -1.85 1.97
CA LEU A 71 -1.48 -2.08 1.29
C LEU A 71 -1.17 -3.59 1.18
N ASN A 72 -1.35 -4.35 2.26
CA ASN A 72 -1.13 -5.81 2.27
C ASN A 72 -2.09 -6.53 1.31
N CYS A 73 -3.35 -6.10 1.20
CA CYS A 73 -4.28 -6.64 0.20
C CYS A 73 -3.76 -6.43 -1.23
N SER A 74 -3.22 -5.24 -1.52
CA SER A 74 -2.68 -4.90 -2.85
C SER A 74 -1.44 -5.73 -3.18
N GLN A 75 -0.57 -5.93 -2.17
CA GLN A 75 0.61 -6.78 -2.29
C GLN A 75 0.24 -8.25 -2.48
N GLY A 76 -0.78 -8.75 -1.78
CA GLY A 76 -1.31 -10.09 -1.96
C GLY A 76 -1.82 -10.35 -3.38
N THR A 77 -2.61 -9.41 -3.94
CA THR A 77 -3.05 -9.49 -5.34
C THR A 77 -1.87 -9.46 -6.32
N TYR A 78 -0.86 -8.63 -6.06
CA TYR A 78 0.34 -8.60 -6.89
C TYR A 78 1.08 -9.94 -6.88
N TYR A 79 1.32 -10.51 -5.70
CA TYR A 79 1.98 -11.81 -5.60
C TYR A 79 1.17 -12.93 -6.23
N LEU A 80 -0.16 -12.91 -6.13
CA LEU A 80 -1.01 -13.89 -6.80
C LEU A 80 -0.78 -13.86 -8.31
N ASN A 81 -0.85 -12.67 -8.92
CA ASN A 81 -0.62 -12.50 -10.36
C ASN A 81 0.80 -12.91 -10.80
N VAL A 82 1.79 -12.79 -9.92
CA VAL A 82 3.16 -13.25 -10.17
C VAL A 82 3.27 -14.77 -10.07
N ALA A 83 2.64 -15.38 -9.07
CA ALA A 83 2.65 -16.83 -8.86
C ALA A 83 1.92 -17.57 -9.99
N GLU A 84 0.79 -17.04 -10.48
CA GLU A 84 0.05 -17.60 -11.63
C GLU A 84 0.89 -17.68 -12.92
N LYS A 85 1.93 -16.84 -13.04
CA LYS A 85 2.83 -16.82 -14.20
C LYS A 85 4.12 -17.60 -13.98
N ASN A 86 4.41 -17.99 -12.74
CA ASN A 86 5.64 -18.68 -12.37
C ASN A 86 5.44 -19.55 -11.12
N HIS A 87 5.23 -20.85 -11.34
CA HIS A 87 4.95 -21.84 -10.29
C HIS A 87 6.03 -21.91 -9.18
N ASN A 88 7.26 -21.45 -9.44
CA ASN A 88 8.31 -21.41 -8.41
C ASN A 88 7.98 -20.46 -7.23
N ASN A 89 7.00 -19.57 -7.39
CA ASN A 89 6.62 -18.58 -6.38
C ASN A 89 5.44 -18.99 -5.49
N GLU A 90 4.85 -20.17 -5.69
CA GLU A 90 3.67 -20.64 -4.95
C GLU A 90 3.94 -20.84 -3.45
N GLN A 91 5.10 -21.39 -3.08
CA GLN A 91 5.46 -21.56 -1.67
C GLN A 91 5.75 -20.22 -0.97
N PHE A 92 6.28 -19.26 -1.72
CA PHE A 92 6.60 -17.93 -1.20
C PHE A 92 5.33 -17.15 -0.84
N ILE A 93 4.33 -17.12 -1.74
CA ILE A 93 3.09 -16.36 -1.48
C ILE A 93 2.32 -16.90 -0.27
N TYR A 94 2.27 -18.23 -0.09
CA TYR A 94 1.62 -18.83 1.07
C TYR A 94 2.30 -18.38 2.38
N GLY A 95 3.62 -18.47 2.43
CA GLY A 95 4.41 -18.02 3.59
C GLY A 95 4.25 -16.52 3.85
N TRP A 96 4.18 -15.70 2.80
CA TRP A 96 3.98 -14.27 2.93
C TRP A 96 2.60 -13.94 3.54
N ILE A 97 1.52 -14.50 3.00
CA ILE A 97 0.16 -14.28 3.53
C ILE A 97 0.08 -14.69 5.01
N LYS A 98 0.59 -15.87 5.35
CA LYS A 98 0.57 -16.40 6.73
C LYS A 98 1.22 -15.46 7.75
N ASN A 99 2.28 -14.75 7.37
CA ASN A 99 3.07 -13.93 8.29
C ASN A 99 2.70 -12.44 8.28
N ARG A 100 2.01 -11.96 7.22
CA ARG A 100 1.81 -10.52 6.97
C ARG A 100 0.36 -10.07 6.94
N VAL A 101 -0.58 -10.99 6.79
CA VAL A 101 -2.02 -10.68 6.74
C VAL A 101 -2.67 -11.20 8.02
N THR A 102 -2.97 -10.30 8.96
CA THR A 102 -3.60 -10.58 10.26
C THR A 102 -4.76 -9.64 10.59
#